data_AF-A0A151F221-F1
#
_entry.id   AF-A0A151F221-F1
#
_cell.length_a   1.000
_cell.length_b   1.000
_cell.length_c   1.000
_cell.angle_alpha   90.00
_cell.angle_beta   90.00
_cell.angle_gamma   90.00
#
_symmetry.space_group_name_H-M   'P 1'
#
loop_
_entity.id
_entity.type
_entity.pdbx_description
1 polymer ?
#
loop_
_entity_poly.entity_id
_entity_poly.type
_entity_poly.pdbx_seq_one_letter_code
_entity_poly.pdbx_strand_id
1 'polypeptide(L)'
;MNKVPYMKKLNPKVKAISAIIGLIIIGTIIGYLISVFSLQIIIAELNKLPIQIDPSRIDKSINYYTGALICLAVEIVLLIGLFYIYIDSYRKTKSIFLIGLNMFILALFIRSIFSVISIQNIATTYIQVSPIVYRTFLTPGFNELNFIGYTFEIIALSIFFYLSME
;
A
#
# COMPACT_ATOMS: atom_id res chain seq x y z
N MET A 1 -16.56 -25.74 -34.91
CA MET A 1 -15.51 -24.97 -34.22
C MET A 1 -14.94 -25.82 -33.10
N ASN A 2 -13.70 -26.29 -33.27
CA ASN A 2 -13.01 -27.20 -32.37
C ASN A 2 -12.73 -26.51 -31.02
N LYS A 3 -13.25 -27.09 -29.92
CA LYS A 3 -12.89 -26.73 -28.56
C LYS A 3 -11.45 -27.18 -28.32
N VAL A 4 -10.53 -26.23 -28.22
CA VAL A 4 -9.10 -26.49 -27.95
C VAL A 4 -8.97 -27.18 -26.58
N PRO A 5 -8.41 -28.41 -26.48
CA PRO A 5 -8.55 -29.27 -25.30
C PRO A 5 -7.46 -29.08 -24.22
N TYR A 6 -6.79 -27.92 -24.16
CA TYR A 6 -5.61 -27.72 -23.31
C TYR A 6 -5.67 -26.53 -22.34
N MET A 7 -6.86 -26.00 -22.03
CA MET A 7 -6.98 -25.18 -20.82
C MET A 7 -6.96 -26.10 -19.59
N LYS A 8 -5.75 -26.53 -19.21
CA LYS A 8 -5.48 -27.08 -17.88
C LYS A 8 -6.02 -26.04 -16.88
N LYS A 9 -7.16 -26.32 -16.25
CA LYS A 9 -7.65 -25.50 -15.13
C LYS A 9 -6.50 -25.47 -14.12
N LEU A 10 -5.85 -24.31 -13.99
CA LEU A 10 -4.83 -24.10 -12.97
C LEU A 10 -5.44 -24.47 -11.61
N ASN A 11 -4.65 -25.17 -10.79
CA ASN A 11 -5.04 -25.46 -9.42
C ASN A 11 -5.44 -24.13 -8.75
N PRO A 12 -6.62 -24.02 -8.11
CA PRO A 12 -7.09 -22.79 -7.46
C PRO A 12 -6.03 -22.14 -6.57
N LYS A 13 -5.24 -22.97 -5.87
CA LYS A 13 -4.11 -22.52 -5.02
C LYS A 13 -3.03 -21.81 -5.81
N VAL A 14 -2.62 -22.38 -6.94
CA VAL A 14 -1.60 -21.81 -7.83
C VAL A 14 -2.13 -20.51 -8.47
N LYS A 15 -3.41 -20.47 -8.84
CA LYS A 15 -4.06 -19.27 -9.35
C LYS A 15 -4.04 -18.14 -8.30
N ALA A 16 -4.43 -18.44 -7.07
CA ALA A 16 -4.44 -17.47 -5.98
C ALA A 16 -3.03 -16.90 -5.71
N ILE A 17 -2.03 -17.77 -5.57
CA ILE A 17 -0.63 -17.35 -5.34
C ILE A 17 -0.13 -16.49 -6.50
N SER A 18 -0.38 -16.88 -7.75
CA SER A 18 0.04 -16.11 -8.93
C SER A 18 -0.60 -14.72 -8.98
N ALA A 19 -1.87 -14.62 -8.58
CA ALA A 19 -2.59 -13.35 -8.51
C ALA A 19 -2.03 -12.44 -7.41
N ILE A 20 -1.76 -12.99 -6.22
CA ILE A 20 -1.15 -12.24 -5.11
C ILE A 20 0.21 -11.68 -5.51
N ILE A 21 1.09 -12.52 -6.09
CA ILE A 21 2.41 -12.08 -6.55
C ILE A 21 2.27 -10.99 -7.62
N GLY A 22 1.36 -11.16 -8.59
CA GLY A 22 1.09 -10.14 -9.60
C GLY A 22 0.64 -8.82 -9.01
N LEU A 23 -0.27 -8.85 -8.04
CA LEU A 23 -0.77 -7.65 -7.35
C LEU A 23 0.32 -6.95 -6.53
N ILE A 24 1.18 -7.71 -5.84
CA ILE A 24 2.32 -7.14 -5.10
C ILE A 24 3.29 -6.45 -6.05
N ILE A 25 3.61 -7.05 -7.20
CA ILE A 25 4.49 -6.44 -8.21
C ILE A 25 3.87 -5.14 -8.73
N ILE A 26 2.58 -5.16 -9.09
CA ILE A 26 1.86 -3.97 -9.57
C ILE A 26 1.86 -2.86 -8.50
N GLY A 27 1.52 -3.19 -7.26
CA GLY A 27 1.54 -2.24 -6.16
C GLY A 27 2.91 -1.64 -5.90
N THR A 28 3.97 -2.45 -6.00
CA THR A 28 5.36 -2.00 -5.84
C THR A 28 5.75 -0.99 -6.92
N ILE A 29 5.42 -1.29 -8.19
CA ILE A 29 5.71 -0.40 -9.33
C ILE A 29 4.95 0.93 -9.15
N ILE A 30 3.65 0.87 -8.84
CA ILE A 30 2.82 2.07 -8.64
C ILE A 30 3.35 2.90 -7.47
N GLY A 31 3.62 2.28 -6.32
CA GLY A 31 4.12 2.98 -5.13
C GLY A 31 5.48 3.65 -5.36
N TYR A 32 6.38 2.98 -6.08
CA TYR A 32 7.66 3.57 -6.49
C TYR A 32 7.47 4.78 -7.40
N LEU A 33 6.63 4.67 -8.44
CA LEU A 33 6.34 5.77 -9.35
C LEU A 33 5.78 6.98 -8.61
N ILE A 34 4.76 6.77 -7.75
CA ILE A 34 4.17 7.84 -6.94
C ILE A 34 5.23 8.47 -6.04
N SER A 35 6.10 7.67 -5.42
CA SER A 35 7.17 8.19 -4.57
C SER A 35 8.13 9.09 -5.34
N VAL A 36 8.57 8.69 -6.53
CA VAL A 36 9.48 9.51 -7.36
C VAL A 36 8.84 10.86 -7.71
N PHE A 37 7.57 10.87 -8.13
CA PHE A 37 6.87 12.11 -8.46
C PHE A 37 6.68 13.01 -7.23
N SER A 38 6.23 12.45 -6.11
CA SER A 38 6.01 13.21 -4.88
C SER A 38 7.31 13.77 -4.30
N LEU A 39 8.41 13.02 -4.37
CA LEU A 39 9.72 13.47 -3.89
C LEU A 39 10.26 14.67 -4.66
N GLN A 40 10.01 14.75 -5.97
CA GLN A 40 10.41 15.92 -6.76
C GLN A 40 9.73 17.20 -6.25
N ILE A 41 8.45 17.11 -5.88
CA ILE A 41 7.70 18.24 -5.33
C ILE A 41 8.27 18.64 -3.96
N ILE A 42 8.49 17.65 -3.09
CA ILE A 42 9.01 17.86 -1.73
C ILE A 42 10.40 18.53 -1.76
N ILE A 43 11.33 18.02 -2.59
CA ILE A 43 12.68 18.58 -2.72
C ILE A 43 12.63 20.00 -3.31
N ALA A 44 11.75 20.26 -4.29
CA ALA A 44 11.59 21.59 -4.86
C ALA A 44 11.05 22.61 -3.85
N GLU A 45 10.19 22.20 -2.91
CA GLU A 45 9.74 23.06 -1.81
C GLU A 45 10.83 23.30 -0.77
N LEU A 46 11.63 22.28 -0.46
CA LEU A 46 12.73 22.37 0.50
C LEU A 46 13.85 23.30 0.05
N ASN A 47 14.20 23.27 -1.23
CA ASN A 47 15.23 24.16 -1.81
C ASN A 47 14.84 25.65 -1.77
N LYS A 48 13.56 25.98 -1.52
CA LYS A 48 13.09 27.36 -1.34
C LYS A 48 13.30 27.87 0.09
N LEU A 49 13.60 26.98 1.05
CA LEU A 49 13.80 27.35 2.43
C LEU A 49 15.26 27.73 2.69
N PRO A 50 15.53 28.78 3.50
CA PRO A 50 16.90 29.23 3.79
C PRO A 50 17.65 28.33 4.78
N ILE A 51 17.28 27.05 4.90
CA ILE A 51 17.77 26.13 5.94
C ILE A 51 18.76 25.14 5.30
N GLN A 52 19.99 25.07 5.83
CA GLN A 52 20.93 23.99 5.49
C GLN A 52 20.52 22.71 6.23
N ILE A 53 20.05 21.73 5.47
CA ILE A 53 19.68 20.41 5.99
C ILE A 53 20.82 19.43 5.70
N ASP A 54 21.18 18.61 6.68
CA ASP A 54 22.20 17.56 6.53
C ASP A 54 21.78 16.55 5.44
N PRO A 55 22.60 16.34 4.39
CA PRO A 55 22.27 15.44 3.29
C PRO A 55 22.03 14.00 3.73
N SER A 56 22.72 13.53 4.78
CA SER A 56 22.54 12.16 5.30
C SER A 56 21.16 11.91 5.90
N ARG A 57 20.49 12.96 6.40
CA ARG A 57 19.13 12.90 6.93
C ARG A 57 18.09 12.92 5.81
N ILE A 58 18.37 13.64 4.73
CA ILE A 58 17.52 13.70 3.54
C ILE A 58 17.46 12.30 2.91
N ASP A 59 18.61 11.66 2.69
CA ASP A 59 18.67 10.33 2.08
C ASP A 59 17.92 9.26 2.88
N LYS A 60 18.08 9.28 4.21
CA LYS A 60 17.32 8.38 5.10
C LYS A 60 15.82 8.63 5.02
N SER A 61 15.40 9.90 5.08
CA SER A 61 13.99 10.28 5.03
C SER A 61 13.34 9.89 3.70
N ILE A 62 14.06 10.06 2.59
CA ILE A 62 13.65 9.63 1.25
C ILE A 62 13.41 8.12 1.23
N ASN A 63 14.37 7.32 1.70
CA ASN A 63 14.24 5.86 1.68
C ASN A 63 13.05 5.35 2.50
N TYR A 64 12.82 5.91 3.70
CA TYR A 64 11.66 5.56 4.50
C TYR A 64 10.35 5.98 3.83
N TYR A 65 10.30 7.18 3.26
CA TYR A 65 9.12 7.68 2.53
C TYR A 65 8.80 6.81 1.30
N THR A 66 9.80 6.40 0.54
CA THR A 66 9.62 5.51 -0.61
C THR A 66 9.13 4.13 -0.18
N GLY A 67 9.76 3.55 0.85
CA GLY A 67 9.33 2.24 1.39
C GLY A 67 7.89 2.27 1.90
N ALA A 68 7.50 3.35 2.56
CA ALA A 68 6.15 3.59 3.03
C ALA A 68 5.10 3.56 1.92
N LEU A 69 5.34 4.36 0.88
CA LEU A 69 4.43 4.48 -0.25
C LEU A 69 4.33 3.18 -1.02
N ILE A 70 5.43 2.43 -1.14
CA ILE A 70 5.41 1.09 -1.72
C ILE A 70 4.49 0.17 -0.91
N CYS A 71 4.65 0.11 0.41
CA CYS A 71 3.84 -0.77 1.24
C CYS A 71 2.35 -0.42 1.18
N LEU A 72 2.01 0.87 1.30
CA LEU A 72 0.63 1.34 1.18
C LEU A 72 0.05 1.10 -0.22
N ALA A 73 0.83 1.30 -1.28
CA ALA A 73 0.38 1.01 -2.64
C ALA A 73 0.08 -0.49 -2.83
N VAL A 74 0.93 -1.37 -2.28
CA VAL A 74 0.67 -2.81 -2.28
C VAL A 74 -0.60 -3.15 -1.51
N GLU A 75 -0.82 -2.56 -0.33
CA GLU A 75 -2.04 -2.74 0.47
C GLU A 75 -3.29 -2.35 -0.32
N ILE A 76 -3.28 -1.16 -0.94
CA ILE A 76 -4.38 -0.63 -1.76
C ILE A 76 -4.68 -1.56 -2.94
N VAL A 77 -3.64 -2.02 -3.65
CA VAL A 77 -3.81 -2.90 -4.82
C VAL A 77 -4.36 -4.27 -4.40
N LEU A 78 -3.90 -4.83 -3.27
CA LEU A 78 -4.47 -6.07 -2.72
C LEU A 78 -5.93 -5.91 -2.31
N LEU A 79 -6.28 -4.78 -1.69
CA LEU A 79 -7.67 -4.46 -1.30
C LEU A 79 -8.58 -4.32 -2.53
N ILE A 80 -8.13 -3.67 -3.61
CA ILE A 80 -8.86 -3.59 -4.88
C ILE A 80 -9.08 -5.00 -5.45
N GLY A 81 -8.06 -5.85 -5.41
CA GLY A 81 -8.16 -7.24 -5.85
C GLY A 81 -9.19 -8.04 -5.04
N LEU A 82 -9.17 -7.91 -3.71
CA LEU A 82 -10.17 -8.51 -2.81
C LEU A 82 -11.58 -8.03 -3.12
N PHE A 83 -11.75 -6.72 -3.30
CA PHE A 83 -13.02 -6.11 -3.69
C PHE A 83 -13.61 -6.75 -4.93
N TYR A 84 -12.78 -6.92 -5.95
CA TYR A 84 -13.21 -7.52 -7.21
C TYR A 84 -13.72 -8.96 -7.00
N ILE A 85 -12.98 -9.78 -6.25
CA ILE A 85 -13.36 -11.16 -5.95
C ILE A 85 -14.69 -11.21 -5.19
N TYR A 86 -14.82 -10.41 -4.14
CA TYR A 86 -16.00 -10.44 -3.28
C TYR A 86 -17.25 -9.86 -3.95
N ILE A 87 -17.12 -8.87 -4.81
CA ILE A 87 -18.23 -8.38 -5.64
C ILE A 87 -18.68 -9.46 -6.62
N ASP A 88 -17.76 -10.16 -7.29
CA ASP A 88 -18.10 -11.26 -8.21
C ASP A 88 -18.78 -12.43 -7.48
N SER A 89 -18.24 -12.82 -6.33
CA SER A 89 -18.84 -13.86 -5.47
C SER A 89 -20.22 -13.46 -4.94
N TYR A 90 -20.42 -12.19 -4.58
CA TYR A 90 -21.73 -11.68 -4.18
C TYR A 90 -22.74 -11.74 -5.32
N ARG A 91 -22.35 -11.39 -6.55
CA ARG A 91 -23.26 -11.47 -7.71
C ARG A 91 -23.78 -12.89 -7.95
N LYS A 92 -22.98 -13.91 -7.65
CA LYS A 92 -23.33 -15.33 -7.84
C LYS A 92 -24.16 -15.89 -6.69
N THR A 93 -23.79 -15.59 -5.45
CA THR A 93 -24.42 -16.19 -4.25
C THR A 93 -25.53 -15.34 -3.65
N LYS A 94 -25.55 -14.04 -3.91
CA LYS A 94 -26.43 -13.03 -3.29
C LYS A 94 -26.42 -13.05 -1.76
N SER A 95 -25.31 -13.49 -1.16
CA SER A 95 -25.18 -13.61 0.30
C SER A 95 -24.96 -12.26 0.97
N ILE A 96 -25.80 -11.93 1.96
CA ILE A 96 -25.70 -10.70 2.78
C ILE A 96 -24.36 -10.64 3.53
N PHE A 97 -23.82 -11.79 3.93
CA PHE A 97 -22.52 -11.88 4.58
C PHE A 97 -21.40 -11.27 3.71
N LEU A 98 -21.43 -11.52 2.39
CA LEU A 98 -20.43 -10.99 1.46
C LEU A 98 -20.55 -9.47 1.27
N ILE A 99 -21.75 -8.90 1.47
CA ILE A 99 -21.92 -7.44 1.49
C ILE A 99 -21.23 -6.86 2.73
N GLY A 100 -21.46 -7.45 3.91
CA GLY A 100 -20.80 -7.03 5.14
C GLY A 100 -19.28 -7.08 5.03
N LEU A 101 -18.76 -8.14 4.40
CA LEU A 101 -17.34 -8.29 4.15
C LEU A 101 -16.79 -7.24 3.18
N ASN A 102 -17.51 -6.94 2.10
CA ASN A 102 -17.15 -5.83 1.20
C ASN A 102 -17.14 -4.47 1.91
N MET A 103 -18.07 -4.22 2.84
CA MET A 103 -18.08 -2.99 3.64
C MET A 103 -16.87 -2.90 4.56
N PHE A 104 -16.44 -4.03 5.15
CA PHE A 104 -15.20 -4.08 5.93
C PHE A 104 -13.97 -3.79 5.07
N ILE A 105 -13.85 -4.41 3.90
CA ILE A 105 -12.77 -4.15 2.93
C ILE A 105 -12.80 -2.67 2.49
N LEU A 106 -13.98 -2.06 2.34
CA LEU A 106 -14.13 -0.63 2.03
C LEU A 106 -13.52 0.26 3.10
N ALA A 107 -13.81 -0.04 4.36
CA ALA A 107 -13.27 0.72 5.47
C ALA A 107 -11.73 0.65 5.50
N LEU A 108 -11.15 -0.54 5.27
CA LEU A 108 -9.69 -0.69 5.14
C LEU A 108 -9.11 0.08 3.95
N PHE A 109 -9.82 0.08 2.82
CA PHE A 109 -9.41 0.82 1.63
C PHE A 109 -9.40 2.33 1.87
N ILE A 110 -10.46 2.86 2.46
CA ILE A 110 -10.55 4.29 2.83
C ILE A 110 -9.44 4.65 3.83
N ARG A 111 -9.21 3.81 4.85
CA ARG A 111 -8.10 3.99 5.80
C ARG A 111 -6.74 4.06 5.10
N SER A 112 -6.51 3.17 4.13
CA SER A 112 -5.26 3.11 3.35
C SER A 112 -5.03 4.38 2.54
N ILE A 113 -6.07 4.91 1.88
CA ILE A 113 -6.00 6.18 1.15
C ILE A 113 -5.65 7.34 2.09
N PHE A 114 -6.33 7.43 3.24
CA PHE A 114 -6.01 8.47 4.22
C PHE A 114 -4.58 8.35 4.76
N SER A 115 -4.05 7.13 4.88
CA SER A 115 -2.66 6.90 5.28
C SER A 115 -1.67 7.48 4.26
N VAL A 116 -1.93 7.31 2.95
CA VAL A 116 -1.10 7.91 1.88
C VAL A 116 -1.06 9.43 1.99
N ILE A 117 -2.22 10.07 2.16
CA ILE A 117 -2.34 11.53 2.29
C ILE A 117 -1.58 12.01 3.54
N SER A 118 -1.76 11.30 4.66
CA SER A 118 -1.08 11.62 5.92
C SER A 118 0.43 11.59 5.77
N ILE A 119 0.98 10.54 5.14
CA ILE A 119 2.43 10.38 4.94
C ILE A 119 3.01 11.52 4.11
N GLN A 120 2.28 12.02 3.12
CA GLN A 120 2.73 13.16 2.33
C GLN A 120 2.83 14.44 3.17
N ASN A 121 1.83 14.71 4.01
CA ASN A 121 1.85 15.85 4.94
C ASN A 121 2.95 15.72 6.00
N ILE A 122 3.22 14.50 6.45
CA ILE A 122 4.25 14.23 7.45
C ILE A 122 5.64 14.38 6.83
N ALA A 123 5.85 13.94 5.59
CA ALA A 123 7.13 14.06 4.91
C ALA A 123 7.50 15.53 4.69
N THR A 124 6.56 16.39 4.27
CA THR A 124 6.81 17.83 4.15
C THR A 124 7.15 18.45 5.51
N THR A 125 6.40 18.10 6.56
CA THR A 125 6.64 18.65 7.91
C THR A 125 7.94 18.14 8.54
N TYR A 126 8.29 16.86 8.34
CA TYR A 126 9.48 16.23 8.93
C TYR A 126 10.78 16.81 8.37
N ILE A 127 10.79 17.15 7.08
CA ILE A 127 11.99 17.70 6.44
C ILE A 127 12.10 19.22 6.70
N GLN A 128 10.99 19.91 7.00
CA GLN A 128 10.97 21.35 7.27
C GLN A 128 11.40 21.75 8.70
N VAL A 129 11.31 20.86 9.70
CA VAL A 129 11.51 21.25 11.10
C VAL A 129 12.90 20.84 11.65
N SER A 130 13.54 21.79 12.33
CA SER A 130 14.84 21.73 13.02
C SER A 130 14.98 20.53 14.01
N PRO A 131 16.21 20.01 14.27
CA PRO A 131 16.46 18.67 14.83
C PRO A 131 15.93 18.37 16.24
N ILE A 132 15.46 19.37 16.98
CA ILE A 132 15.30 19.30 18.44
C ILE A 132 13.90 18.83 18.87
N VAL A 133 12.88 18.91 18.00
CA VAL A 133 11.47 18.78 18.43
C VAL A 133 10.90 17.35 18.31
N TYR A 134 11.58 16.44 17.61
CA TYR A 134 10.97 15.16 17.17
C TYR A 134 11.38 13.91 17.98
N ARG A 135 11.91 14.05 19.21
CA ARG A 135 12.10 12.89 20.11
C ARG A 135 10.82 12.42 20.79
N THR A 136 9.70 13.10 20.59
CA THR A 136 8.42 12.77 21.22
C THR A 136 7.61 11.82 20.33
N PHE A 137 7.30 10.67 20.91
CA PHE A 137 6.50 9.51 20.49
C PHE A 137 5.12 9.79 19.83
N LEU A 138 4.80 11.04 19.46
CA LEU A 138 3.50 11.50 18.97
C LEU A 138 3.57 12.19 17.60
N THR A 139 4.74 12.23 16.97
CA THR A 139 4.79 12.59 15.55
C THR A 139 4.58 11.33 14.72
N PRO A 140 3.63 11.32 13.77
CA PRO A 140 3.41 10.18 12.90
C PRO A 140 4.53 10.02 11.85
N GLY A 141 5.77 10.37 12.22
CA GLY A 141 6.96 10.09 11.43
C GLY A 141 7.13 8.59 11.21
N PHE A 142 7.70 8.25 10.07
CA PHE A 142 7.96 6.87 9.67
C PHE A 142 9.03 6.26 10.59
N ASN A 143 8.58 5.69 11.71
CA ASN A 143 9.40 4.87 12.58
C ASN A 143 9.44 3.44 12.04
N GLU A 144 10.51 2.70 12.32
CA GLU A 144 10.68 1.29 11.93
C GLU A 144 9.47 0.42 12.34
N LEU A 145 8.78 0.78 13.42
CA LEU A 145 7.55 0.12 13.88
C LEU A 145 6.38 0.23 12.89
N ASN A 146 6.24 1.36 12.19
CA ASN A 146 5.17 1.52 11.19
C ASN A 146 5.43 0.62 9.96
N PHE A 147 6.69 0.49 9.54
CA PHE A 147 7.07 -0.42 8.46
C PHE A 147 6.74 -1.88 8.78
N ILE A 148 6.99 -2.30 10.03
CA ILE A 148 6.60 -3.63 10.51
C ILE A 148 5.08 -3.80 10.46
N GLY A 149 4.33 -2.79 10.90
CA GLY A 149 2.86 -2.78 10.82
C GLY A 149 2.33 -3.02 9.40
N TYR A 150 2.82 -2.25 8.43
CA TYR A 150 2.42 -2.41 7.03
C TYR A 150 2.79 -3.78 6.47
N THR A 151 3.94 -4.33 6.86
CA THR A 151 4.36 -5.66 6.43
C THR A 151 3.39 -6.73 6.93
N PHE A 152 2.98 -6.67 8.20
CA PHE A 152 1.98 -7.59 8.76
C PHE A 152 0.61 -7.44 8.07
N GLU A 153 0.21 -6.23 7.73
CA GLU A 153 -1.05 -5.98 7.01
C GLU A 153 -1.02 -6.56 5.59
N ILE A 154 0.08 -6.41 4.85
CA ILE A 154 0.26 -7.03 3.53
C ILE A 154 0.18 -8.56 3.63
N ILE A 155 0.82 -9.15 4.65
CA ILE A 155 0.76 -10.60 4.89
C ILE A 155 -0.68 -11.03 5.19
N ALA A 156 -1.37 -10.32 6.08
CA ALA A 156 -2.76 -10.61 6.44
C ALA A 156 -3.69 -10.52 5.22
N LEU A 157 -3.55 -9.48 4.39
CA LEU A 157 -4.32 -9.32 3.16
C LEU A 157 -3.98 -10.40 2.14
N SER A 158 -2.73 -10.82 2.04
CA SER A 158 -2.32 -11.92 1.15
C SER A 158 -2.95 -13.25 1.56
N ILE A 159 -2.96 -13.56 2.87
CA ILE A 159 -3.63 -14.75 3.41
C ILE A 159 -5.13 -14.65 3.15
N PHE A 160 -5.73 -13.49 3.42
CA PHE A 160 -7.14 -13.28 3.22
C PHE A 160 -7.54 -13.41 1.74
N PHE A 161 -6.72 -12.89 0.82
CA PHE A 161 -6.89 -13.05 -0.63
C PHE A 161 -6.80 -14.53 -1.04
N TYR A 162 -5.82 -15.25 -0.51
CA TYR A 162 -5.65 -16.68 -0.78
C TYR A 162 -6.91 -17.47 -0.36
N LEU A 163 -7.41 -17.24 0.86
CA LEU A 163 -8.62 -17.88 1.36
C LEU A 163 -9.88 -17.49 0.57
N SER A 164 -9.90 -16.30 -0.04
CA SER A 164 -11.04 -15.83 -0.83
C SER A 164 -11.14 -16.51 -2.21
N MET A 165 -10.07 -17.17 -2.66
CA MET A 165 -9.99 -17.86 -3.95
C MET A 165 -9.98 -19.39 -3.86
N GLU A 166 -9.93 -19.95 -2.65
CA GLU A 166 -10.11 -21.39 -2.38
C GLU A 166 -11.59 -21.78 -2.50
#